data_AF-A0AAD3ZA05-F1
#
_entry.id   AF-A0AAD3ZA05-F1
#
_cell.length_a   1.000
_cell.length_b   1.000
_cell.length_c   1.000
_cell.angle_alpha   90.00
_cell.angle_beta   90.00
_cell.angle_gamma   90.00
#
_symmetry.space_group_name_H-M   'P 1'
#
loop_
_entity.id
_entity.type
_entity.pdbx_description
1 polymer ?
#
loop_
_entity_poly.entity_id
_entity_poly.type
_entity_poly.pdbx_seq_one_letter_code
_entity_poly.pdbx_strand_id
1 'polypeptide(L)' 'MAPKKDIVQVKNPKTDRYVKIDREAGRIVAHKKTPGPYKNIPVAGKQEEH' A
#
# COMPACT_ATOMS: atom_id res chain seq x y z
N MET A 1 7.69 6.41 21.56
CA MET A 1 6.66 6.30 20.50
C MET A 1 7.31 5.64 19.30
N ALA A 2 6.78 4.53 18.77
CA ALA A 2 7.32 3.92 17.55
C ALA A 2 7.11 4.87 16.36
N PRO A 3 8.07 5.00 15.42
CA PRO A 3 7.88 5.82 14.23
C PRO A 3 6.66 5.32 13.45
N LYS A 4 5.80 6.26 13.05
CA LYS A 4 4.67 5.97 12.16
C LYS A 4 5.26 5.61 10.80
N LYS A 5 5.28 4.32 10.47
CA LYS A 5 5.77 3.83 9.17
C LYS A 5 4.93 4.42 8.05
N ASP A 6 5.58 5.04 7.06
CA ASP A 6 4.91 5.51 5.85
C ASP A 6 4.54 4.31 4.97
N ILE A 7 3.33 3.79 5.20
CA ILE A 7 2.81 2.62 4.48
C ILE A 7 1.81 3.09 3.44
N VAL A 8 2.04 2.65 2.21
CA VAL A 8 1.13 2.82 1.08
C VAL A 8 0.69 1.48 0.54
N GLN A 9 -0.32 1.49 -0.32
CA GLN A 9 -0.75 0.30 -1.03
C GLN A 9 -0.65 0.46 -2.54
N VAL A 10 -0.39 -0.64 -3.24
CA VAL A 10 -0.47 -0.69 -4.70
C VAL A 10 -1.21 -1.93 -5.13
N LYS A 11 -1.89 -1.87 -6.28
CA LYS A 11 -2.51 -3.04 -6.90
C LYS A 11 -1.42 -3.78 -7.67
N ASN A 12 -1.21 -5.06 -7.35
CA ASN A 12 -0.32 -5.94 -8.09
C ASN A 12 -1.07 -6.48 -9.32
N PRO A 13 -0.69 -6.10 -10.56
CA PRO A 13 -1.39 -6.54 -11.77
C PRO A 13 -1.25 -8.03 -12.04
N LYS A 14 -0.23 -8.70 -11.48
CA LYS A 14 -0.03 -10.15 -11.67
C LYS A 14 -1.04 -10.99 -10.90
N THR A 15 -1.53 -10.49 -9.77
CA THR A 15 -2.42 -11.24 -8.87
C THR A 15 -3.77 -10.57 -8.66
N ASP A 16 -3.97 -9.40 -9.26
CA ASP A 16 -5.10 -8.49 -9.03
C ASP A 16 -5.34 -8.12 -7.56
N ARG A 17 -4.30 -8.23 -6.71
CA ARG A 17 -4.39 -8.01 -5.25
C ARG A 17 -3.60 -6.80 -4.81
N TYR A 18 -4.07 -6.15 -3.74
CA TYR A 18 -3.35 -5.04 -3.14
C TYR A 18 -2.22 -5.53 -2.24
N VAL A 19 -1.09 -4.84 -2.27
CA VAL A 19 0.06 -5.10 -1.40
C VAL A 19 0.40 -3.84 -0.64
N LYS A 20 0.82 -3.98 0.62
CA LYS A 20 1.34 -2.87 1.43
C LYS A 20 2.84 -2.71 1.15
N ILE A 21 3.25 -1.50 0.85
CA ILE A 21 4.65 -1.12 0.64
C ILE A 21 5.04 -0.13 1.73
N ASP A 22 6.17 -0.39 2.35
CA ASP A 22 6.85 0.55 3.23
C ASP A 22 7.72 1.45 2.36
N ARG A 23 7.43 2.76 2.32
CA ARG A 23 8.16 3.71 1.47
C ARG A 23 9.58 3.97 1.95
N GLU A 24 9.83 3.86 3.25
CA GLU A 24 11.15 4.09 3.83
C GLU A 24 12.09 2.92 3.50
N ALA A 25 11.60 1.70 3.64
CA ALA A 25 12.38 0.49 3.38
C ALA A 25 12.30 0.00 1.92
N GLY A 26 11.44 0.61 1.09
CA GLY A 26 11.27 0.26 -0.33
C GLY A 26 10.81 -1.17 -0.58
N ARG A 27 10.10 -1.80 0.38
CA ARG A 27 9.77 -3.23 0.35
C ARG A 27 8.30 -3.51 0.64
N ILE A 28 7.81 -4.63 0.12
CA ILE A 28 6.47 -5.14 0.42
C ILE A 28 6.46 -5.69 1.84
N VAL A 29 5.54 -5.20 2.68
CA VAL A 29 5.37 -5.67 4.07
C VAL A 29 4.23 -6.65 4.22
N ALA A 30 3.23 -6.60 3.35
CA ALA A 30 2.08 -7.50 3.40
C ALA A 30 1.37 -7.64 2.06
N HIS A 31 0.76 -8.81 1.85
CA HIS A 31 -0.11 -9.10 0.70
C HIS A 31 -1.55 -9.24 1.16
N LYS A 32 -2.49 -8.59 0.46
CA LYS A 32 -3.91 -8.73 0.74
C LYS A 32 -4.40 -10.04 0.15
N LYS A 33 -5.16 -10.80 0.95
CA LYS A 33 -5.78 -12.06 0.50
C LYS A 33 -7.11 -11.81 -0.23
N THR A 34 -7.85 -10.79 0.20
CA THR A 34 -9.15 -10.43 -0.36
C THR A 34 -9.04 -9.34 -1.42
N PRO A 35 -9.99 -9.27 -2.37
CA PRO A 35 -10.02 -8.22 -3.37
C PRO A 35 -10.22 -6.83 -2.74
N GLY A 36 -9.90 -5.80 -3.53
CA GLY A 36 -10.05 -4.39 -3.16
C GLY A 36 -8.92 -3.82 -2.30
N PRO A 37 -8.90 -2.49 -2.10
CA PRO A 37 -7.85 -1.81 -1.33
C PRO A 37 -7.94 -2.11 0.18
N TYR A 38 -6.85 -1.86 0.91
CA TYR A 38 -6.86 -1.73 2.37
C TYR A 38 -7.58 -0.44 2.77
N LYS A 39 -8.37 -0.51 3.85
CA LYS A 39 -9.00 0.67 4.44
C LYS A 39 -7.92 1.54 5.10
N ASN A 40 -8.01 2.87 4.93
CA ASN A 40 -7.12 3.87 5.52
C ASN A 40 -5.62 3.75 5.15
N ILE A 41 -5.31 3.17 4.00
CA ILE A 41 -3.95 3.16 3.45
C ILE A 41 -3.98 3.92 2.12
N PRO A 42 -3.15 4.94 1.90
CA PRO A 42 -3.14 5.66 0.63
C PRO A 42 -2.59 4.79 -0.50
N VAL A 43 -3.15 4.93 -1.71
CA VAL A 43 -2.66 4.22 -2.90
C VAL A 43 -1.43 4.96 -3.43
N ALA A 44 -0.31 4.27 -3.65
CA ALA A 44 0.87 4.92 -4.19
C ALA A 44 0.60 5.43 -5.62
N GLY A 45 1.01 6.66 -5.91
CA GLY A 45 0.87 7.25 -7.25
C GLY A 45 -0.49 7.86 -7.56
N LYS A 46 -1.48 7.81 -6.66
CA LYS A 46 -2.61 8.75 -6.74
C LYS A 46 -2.15 10.08 -6.17
N GLN A 47 -1.82 11.03 -7.05
CA GLN A 47 -1.94 12.43 -6.70
C GLN A 47 -3.43 12.64 -6.43
N GLU A 48 -3.80 12.97 -5.18
CA GLU A 48 -5.09 13.59 -4.94
C GLU A 48 -5.04 14.91 -5.71
N GLU A 49 -5.74 15.02 -6.84
CA GLU A 49 -5.99 16.30 -7.46
C GLU A 49 -6.70 17.16 -6.40
N HIS A 50 -6.01 18.24 -5.99
CA HIS A 50 -6.46 19.22 -5.00
C HIS A 50 -7.34 20.28 -5.66
#